data_AF-A0A1Y4FER7-F1
#
_entry.id   AF-A0A1Y4FER7-F1
#
_cell.length_a   1.000
_cell.length_b   1.000
_cell.length_c   1.000
_cell.angle_alpha   90.00
_cell.angle_beta   90.00
_cell.angle_gamma   90.00
#
_symmetry.space_group_name_H-M   'P 1'
#
loop_
_entity.id
_entity.type
_entity.pdbx_description
1 polymer ?
#
loop_
_entity_poly.entity_id
_entity_poly.type
_entity_poly.pdbx_seq_one_letter_code
_entity_poly.pdbx_strand_id
1 'polypeptide(L)'
;MNEREKIIRLWFDMWLQKKDLGISEFFTDNSVYIESWGPEYHGSAKIKLWFDEWNTRGTVLQWDIKQFFHKENQTMVEWYFKVSR
;
A
#
# COMPACT_ATOMS: atom_id res chain seq x y z
N MET A 1 -9.62 13.66 -9.95
CA MET A 1 -8.85 13.00 -8.88
C MET A 1 -7.38 13.09 -9.25
N ASN A 2 -6.53 13.54 -8.33
CA ASN A 2 -5.09 13.70 -8.54
C ASN A 2 -4.45 12.32 -8.87
N GLU A 3 -3.50 12.26 -9.80
CA GLU A 3 -2.79 11.00 -10.17
C GLU A 3 -2.17 10.32 -8.95
N ARG A 4 -1.68 11.11 -7.98
CA ARG A 4 -1.13 10.59 -6.72
C ARG A 4 -2.17 9.85 -5.89
N GLU A 5 -3.38 10.39 -5.80
CA GLU A 5 -4.49 9.75 -5.08
C GLU A 5 -4.96 8.48 -5.79
N LYS A 6 -4.93 8.44 -7.13
CA LYS A 6 -5.27 7.23 -7.90
C LYS A 6 -4.33 6.08 -7.57
N ILE A 7 -3.03 6.35 -7.56
CA ILE A 7 -2.01 5.34 -7.21
C ILE A 7 -2.24 4.81 -5.79
N ILE A 8 -2.46 5.69 -4.81
CA ILE A 8 -2.67 5.27 -3.43
C ILE A 8 -3.98 4.49 -3.26
N ARG A 9 -5.06 4.91 -3.91
CA ARG A 9 -6.33 4.18 -3.89
C ARG A 9 -6.19 2.80 -4.52
N LEU A 10 -5.45 2.68 -5.62
CA LEU A 10 -5.19 1.39 -6.24
C LEU A 10 -4.34 0.48 -5.35
N TRP A 11 -3.34 1.03 -4.67
CA TRP A 11 -2.58 0.30 -3.66
C TRP A 11 -3.50 -0.25 -2.56
N PHE A 12 -4.41 0.56 -2.00
CA PHE A 12 -5.35 0.12 -0.97
C PHE A 12 -6.33 -0.94 -1.50
N ASP A 13 -6.78 -0.77 -2.73
CA ASP A 13 -7.68 -1.69 -3.42
C ASP A 13 -7.04 -3.07 -3.66
N MET A 14 -5.75 -3.12 -3.99
CA MET A 14 -5.01 -4.39 -4.09
C MET A 14 -5.07 -5.18 -2.77
N TRP A 15 -4.94 -4.53 -1.62
CA TRP A 15 -5.03 -5.18 -0.31
C TRP A 15 -6.44 -5.67 0.01
N LEU A 16 -7.47 -4.89 -0.32
CA LEU A 16 -8.87 -5.28 -0.14
C LEU A 16 -9.22 -6.49 -1.02
N GLN A 17 -8.70 -6.54 -2.25
CA GLN A 17 -8.94 -7.63 -3.20
C GLN A 17 -7.97 -8.81 -3.04
N LYS A 18 -6.93 -8.67 -2.22
CA LYS A 18 -5.79 -9.59 -2.13
C LYS A 18 -5.17 -9.90 -3.50
N LYS A 19 -5.14 -8.91 -4.38
CA LYS A 19 -4.78 -9.09 -5.79
C LYS A 19 -3.75 -8.06 -6.20
N ASP A 20 -2.66 -8.54 -6.77
CA ASP A 20 -1.69 -7.69 -7.45
C ASP A 20 -2.30 -7.14 -8.74
N LEU A 21 -2.40 -5.82 -8.82
CA LEU A 21 -2.89 -5.05 -9.98
C LEU A 21 -1.77 -4.22 -10.64
N GLY A 22 -0.49 -4.58 -10.42
CA GLY A 22 0.67 -3.86 -10.96
C GLY A 22 1.59 -3.25 -9.91
N ILE A 23 1.93 -3.96 -8.85
CA ILE A 23 2.85 -3.46 -7.79
C ILE A 23 4.18 -2.97 -8.38
N SER A 24 4.75 -3.69 -9.33
CA SER A 24 6.02 -3.32 -9.99
C SER A 24 5.93 -2.07 -10.86
N GLU A 25 4.73 -1.60 -11.22
CA GLU A 25 4.53 -0.36 -11.96
C GLU A 25 4.52 0.87 -11.03
N PHE A 26 4.35 0.67 -9.71
CA PHE A 26 4.28 1.75 -8.71
C PHE A 26 5.55 1.88 -7.89
N PHE A 27 6.19 0.75 -7.60
CA PHE A 27 7.43 0.73 -6.84
C PHE A 27 8.61 0.52 -7.80
N THR A 28 9.60 1.38 -7.67
CA THR A 28 10.88 1.25 -8.38
C THR A 28 11.82 0.33 -7.60
N ASP A 29 12.95 -0.06 -8.21
CA ASP A 29 13.97 -0.85 -7.52
C ASP A 29 14.63 -0.11 -6.34
N ASN A 30 14.54 1.22 -6.32
CA ASN A 30 15.03 2.05 -5.21
C ASN A 30 13.96 2.39 -4.16
N SER A 31 12.74 1.85 -4.30
CA SER A 31 11.67 2.10 -3.34
C SER A 31 11.95 1.46 -1.99
N VAL A 32 11.57 2.14 -0.91
CA VAL A 32 11.65 1.61 0.45
C VAL A 32 10.25 1.68 1.06
N TYR A 33 9.73 0.53 1.49
CA TYR A 33 8.46 0.43 2.22
C TYR A 33 8.76 0.12 3.68
N ILE A 34 8.24 0.94 4.60
CA ILE A 34 8.53 0.87 6.04
C ILE A 34 7.21 0.69 6.80
N GLU A 35 7.13 -0.35 7.63
CA GLU A 35 6.05 -0.48 8.61
C GLU A 35 6.43 0.24 9.91
N SER A 36 5.51 1.02 10.51
CA SER A 36 5.80 1.86 11.69
C SER A 36 6.43 1.12 12.88
N TRP A 37 6.20 -0.19 13.00
CA TRP A 37 6.75 -1.06 14.04
C TRP A 37 7.17 -2.42 13.47
N GLY A 38 7.70 -2.42 12.25
CA GLY A 38 7.97 -3.66 11.51
C GLY A 38 9.23 -3.57 10.64
N PRO A 39 9.42 -4.56 9.76
CA PRO A 39 10.52 -4.59 8.81
C PRO A 39 10.46 -3.48 7.76
N GLU A 40 11.58 -3.31 7.09
CA GLU A 40 11.71 -2.51 5.87
C GLU A 40 11.84 -3.44 4.65
N TYR A 41 11.21 -3.05 3.54
CA TYR A 41 11.26 -3.78 2.27
C TYR A 41 11.86 -2.88 1.20
N HIS A 42 12.99 -3.33 0.63
CA HIS A 42 13.74 -2.58 -0.38
C HIS A 42 13.50 -3.16 -1.77
N GLY A 43 13.01 -2.31 -2.67
CA GLY A 43 12.72 -2.63 -4.06
C GLY A 43 11.36 -3.29 -4.27
N SER A 44 10.83 -3.11 -5.48
CA SER A 44 9.53 -3.62 -5.94
C SER A 44 9.34 -5.11 -5.67
N ALA A 45 10.36 -5.93 -5.92
CA ALA A 45 10.32 -7.38 -5.73
C ALA A 45 10.10 -7.79 -4.26
N LYS A 46 10.74 -7.10 -3.30
CA LYS A 46 10.57 -7.39 -1.87
C LYS A 46 9.23 -6.91 -1.35
N ILE A 47 8.77 -5.74 -1.81
CA ILE A 47 7.45 -5.20 -1.47
C ILE A 47 6.35 -6.14 -1.98
N LYS A 48 6.48 -6.64 -3.22
CA LYS A 48 5.55 -7.62 -3.79
C LYS A 48 5.56 -8.93 -2.99
N LEU A 49 6.74 -9.49 -2.69
CA LEU A 49 6.83 -10.73 -1.91
C LEU A 49 6.12 -10.58 -0.55
N TRP A 50 6.33 -9.46 0.13
CA TRP A 50 5.63 -9.16 1.38
C TRP A 50 4.12 -9.05 1.21
N PHE A 51 3.65 -8.36 0.17
CA PHE A 51 2.22 -8.27 -0.15
C PHE A 51 1.62 -9.67 -0.33
N ASP A 52 2.27 -10.54 -1.09
CA ASP A 52 1.81 -11.91 -1.34
C ASP A 52 1.76 -12.72 -0.04
N GLU A 53 2.85 -12.71 0.74
CA GLU A 53 2.96 -13.45 2.01
C GLU A 53 1.93 -12.99 3.05
N TRP A 54 1.75 -11.68 3.21
CA TRP A 54 0.79 -11.13 4.18
C TRP A 54 -0.63 -11.56 3.84
N ASN A 55 -1.00 -11.54 2.56
CA ASN A 55 -2.35 -11.90 2.10
C ASN A 55 -2.68 -13.40 2.25
N THR A 56 -1.68 -14.27 2.48
CA THR A 56 -1.90 -15.67 2.89
C THR A 56 -2.34 -15.81 4.35
N ARG A 57 -2.03 -14.83 5.20
CA ARG A 57 -2.23 -14.90 6.65
C ARG A 57 -3.37 -14.01 7.15
N GLY A 58 -3.58 -12.87 6.50
CA GLY A 58 -4.56 -11.86 6.91
C GLY A 58 -5.57 -11.52 5.82
N THR A 59 -6.67 -10.90 6.23
CA THR A 59 -7.64 -10.29 5.31
C THR A 59 -7.89 -8.85 5.71
N VAL A 60 -7.57 -7.90 4.84
CA VAL A 60 -8.03 -6.52 5.00
C VAL A 60 -9.52 -6.49 4.75
N LEU A 61 -10.29 -6.14 5.78
CA LEU A 61 -11.75 -6.06 5.70
C LEU A 61 -12.22 -4.67 5.27
N GLN A 62 -11.46 -3.63 5.65
CA GLN A 62 -11.81 -2.25 5.39
C GLN A 62 -10.55 -1.38 5.42
N TRP A 63 -10.42 -0.50 4.45
CA TRP A 63 -9.32 0.46 4.35
C TRP A 63 -9.83 1.78 3.77
N ASP A 64 -10.57 2.52 4.59
CA ASP A 64 -11.28 3.72 4.15
C ASP A 64 -10.40 4.96 4.28
N ILE A 65 -10.15 5.62 3.17
CA ILE A 65 -9.45 6.91 3.16
C ILE A 65 -10.39 8.00 3.70
N LYS A 66 -9.92 8.75 4.68
CA LYS A 66 -10.63 9.90 5.28
C LYS A 66 -10.24 11.20 4.59
N GLN A 67 -8.94 11.45 4.44
CA GLN A 67 -8.42 12.64 3.77
C GLN A 67 -7.00 12.45 3.25
N PHE A 68 -6.64 13.29 2.28
CA PHE A 68 -5.29 13.41 1.73
C PHE A 68 -4.71 14.77 2.10
N PHE A 69 -3.42 14.78 2.44
CA PHE A 69 -2.62 15.98 2.53
C PHE A 69 -1.50 15.91 1.51
N HIS A 70 -1.31 16.97 0.74
CA HIS A 70 -0.25 17.05 -0.27
C HIS A 70 0.69 18.21 0.03
N LYS A 71 1.99 17.94 -0.05
CA LYS A 71 3.03 18.96 0.00
C LYS A 71 4.13 18.59 -0.97
N GLU A 72 4.35 19.43 -1.98
CA GLU A 72 5.39 19.21 -3.01
C GLU A 72 5.29 17.84 -3.67
N ASN A 73 6.21 16.91 -3.42
CA ASN A 73 6.21 15.53 -3.92
C ASN A 73 5.72 14.50 -2.90
N GLN A 74 5.29 14.95 -1.72
CA GLN A 74 4.83 14.11 -0.62
C GLN A 74 3.29 14.05 -0.59
N THR A 75 2.78 12.88 -0.22
CA THR A 75 1.36 12.66 0.06
C THR A 75 1.25 11.92 1.38
N MET A 76 0.41 12.45 2.28
CA MET A 76 0.01 11.78 3.51
C MET A 76 -1.47 11.45 3.40
N VAL A 77 -1.86 10.30 3.95
CA VAL A 77 -3.24 9.83 3.91
C VAL A 77 -3.65 9.50 5.34
N GLU A 78 -4.81 9.98 5.74
CA GLU A 78 -5.48 9.51 6.95
C GLU A 78 -6.50 8.44 6.55
N TRP A 79 -6.54 7.32 7.26
CA TRP A 79 -7.45 6.22 6.96
C TRP A 79 -7.96 5.51 8.20
N TYR A 80 -9.10 4.83 8.03
CA TYR A 80 -9.55 3.79 8.95
C TYR A 80 -9.15 2.42 8.40
N PHE A 81 -8.60 1.55 9.25
CA PHE A 81 -8.13 0.22 8.86
C PHE A 81 -8.72 -0.86 9.76
N LYS A 82 -9.22 -1.93 9.16
CA LYS A 82 -9.73 -3.12 9.85
C LYS A 82 -9.24 -4.38 9.16
N VAL A 83 -8.71 -5.31 9.96
CA VAL A 83 -8.16 -6.59 9.52
C VAL A 83 -8.77 -7.74 10.32
N SER A 84 -8.91 -8.90 9.67
CA SER A 84 -9.08 -10.20 10.34
C SER A 84 -7.79 -10.98 10.24
N ARG A 85 -7.33 -11.51 11.37
CA ARG A 85 -6.21 -12.47 11.46
C ARG A 85 -6.74 -13.82 11.91
#